data_AF-A0A963HMM9-F1
#
_entry.id   AF-A0A963HMM9-F1
#
_cell.length_a   1.000
_cell.length_b   1.000
_cell.length_c   1.000
_cell.angle_alpha   90.00
_cell.angle_beta   90.00
_cell.angle_gamma   90.00
#
_symmetry.space_group_name_H-M   'P 1'
#
loop_
_entity.id
_entity.type
_entity.pdbx_description
1 polymer ?
#
loop_
_entity_poly.entity_id
_entity_poly.type
_entity_poly.pdbx_seq_one_letter_code
_entity_poly.pdbx_strand_id
1 'polypeptide(L)' 'MTNSSPLQYIKNVRLHKARALMKHDGLSAVDASLRVGYESPSQFSREYKRFFGITPARDAGFVTS' A
#
# COMPACT_ATOMS: atom_id res chain seq x y z
N MET A 1 2.40 24.94 -11.43
CA MET A 1 1.23 24.12 -11.83
C MET A 1 1.58 22.68 -11.50
N THR A 2 0.89 22.07 -10.54
CA THR A 2 1.31 20.81 -9.91
C THR A 2 1.25 19.68 -10.91
N ASN A 3 2.41 19.38 -11.49
CA ASN A 3 2.68 18.27 -12.37
C ASN A 3 2.63 16.97 -11.56
N SER A 4 1.44 16.59 -11.12
CA SER A 4 1.15 15.26 -10.61
C SER A 4 1.43 14.28 -11.75
N SER A 5 2.70 13.94 -11.96
CA SER A 5 3.12 13.07 -13.05
C SER A 5 2.21 11.84 -13.05
N PRO A 6 1.69 11.39 -14.20
CA PRO A 6 0.74 10.26 -14.26
C PRO A 6 1.16 9.05 -13.42
N LEU A 7 2.48 8.84 -13.28
CA LEU A 7 3.10 7.85 -12.40
C LEU A 7 2.76 8.01 -10.90
N GLN A 8 2.78 9.23 -10.36
CA GLN A 8 2.38 9.52 -8.98
C GLN A 8 0.90 9.19 -8.74
N TYR A 9 0.04 9.53 -9.70
CA TYR A 9 -1.38 9.20 -9.61
C TYR A 9 -1.61 7.68 -9.61
N ILE A 10 -0.96 6.95 -10.53
CA ILE A 10 -1.03 5.48 -10.57
C ILE A 10 -0.52 4.87 -9.27
N LYS A 11 0.56 5.39 -8.69
CA LYS A 11 1.07 4.94 -7.39
C LYS A 11 0.03 5.11 -6.28
N ASN A 12 -0.58 6.28 -6.18
CA ASN A 12 -1.61 6.54 -5.15
C ASN A 12 -2.79 5.57 -5.31
N VAL A 13 -3.26 5.35 -6.54
CA VAL A 13 -4.32 4.38 -6.83
C VAL A 13 -3.93 2.96 -6.40
N ARG A 14 -2.69 2.52 -6.69
CA ARG A 14 -2.18 1.21 -6.26
C ARG A 14 -2.12 1.09 -4.73
N LEU A 15 -1.64 2.12 -4.04
CA LEU A 15 -1.58 2.15 -2.57
C LEU A 15 -2.97 2.06 -1.94
N HIS A 16 -3.95 2.81 -2.47
CA HIS A 16 -5.34 2.72 -2.02
C HIS A 16 -5.96 1.35 -2.29
N LYS A 17 -5.71 0.77 -3.47
CA LYS A 17 -6.19 -0.58 -3.80
C LYS A 17 -5.60 -1.63 -2.86
N ALA A 18 -4.30 -1.55 -2.57
CA ALA A 18 -3.64 -2.46 -1.65
C ALA A 18 -4.24 -2.36 -0.23
N ARG A 19 -4.53 -1.13 0.23
CA ARG A 19 -5.24 -0.91 1.50
C ARG A 19 -6.60 -1.57 1.52
N ALA A 20 -7.38 -1.43 0.45
CA ALA A 20 -8.68 -2.07 0.36
C ALA A 20 -8.56 -3.60 0.41
N LEU A 21 -7.64 -4.18 -0.36
CA LEU A 21 -7.34 -5.62 -0.33
C LEU A 21 -6.97 -6.11 1.09
N MET A 22 -6.12 -5.37 1.80
CA MET A 22 -5.75 -5.74 3.17
C MET A 22 -6.93 -5.67 4.15
N LYS A 23 -7.78 -4.64 4.06
CA LYS A 23 -8.86 -4.41 5.03
C LYS A 23 -10.15 -5.17 4.73
N HIS A 24 -10.45 -5.41 3.45
CA HIS A 24 -11.67 -6.09 3.01
C HIS A 24 -11.44 -7.57 2.78
N ASP A 25 -10.32 -7.95 2.16
CA ASP A 25 -10.04 -9.35 1.81
C ASP A 25 -9.10 -10.04 2.81
N GLY A 26 -8.65 -9.32 3.85
CA GLY A 26 -7.74 -9.86 4.88
C GLY A 26 -6.35 -10.21 4.36
N LEU A 27 -5.96 -9.66 3.20
CA LEU A 27 -4.67 -9.93 2.57
C LEU A 27 -3.52 -9.40 3.43
N SER A 28 -2.40 -10.13 3.43
CA SER A 28 -1.17 -9.63 4.05
C SER A 28 -0.61 -8.45 3.26
N ALA A 29 0.21 -7.62 3.91
CA ALA A 29 0.90 -6.52 3.23
C ALA A 29 1.75 -6.99 2.05
N VAL A 30 2.32 -8.19 2.13
CA VAL A 30 3.11 -8.81 1.07
C VAL A 30 2.21 -9.15 -0.11
N ASP A 31 1.13 -9.91 0.11
CA ASP A 31 0.23 -10.35 -0.95
C ASP A 31 -0.48 -9.16 -1.62
N ALA A 32 -0.92 -8.18 -0.83
CA ALA A 32 -1.51 -6.96 -1.33
C ALA A 32 -0.54 -6.19 -2.23
N SER A 33 0.75 -6.10 -1.84
CA SER A 33 1.77 -5.42 -2.64
C SER A 33 2.02 -6.11 -4.00
N LEU A 34 2.11 -7.44 -4.00
CA LEU A 34 2.29 -8.22 -5.23
C LEU A 34 1.07 -8.06 -6.15
N ARG A 35 -0.14 -8.07 -5.58
CA ARG A 35 -1.39 -7.97 -6.34
C ARG A 35 -1.66 -6.60 -6.96
N VAL A 36 -1.08 -5.53 -6.40
CA VAL A 36 -1.15 -4.18 -6.99
C VAL A 36 0.04 -3.85 -7.90
N GLY A 37 0.95 -4.81 -8.11
CA GLY A 37 2.07 -4.70 -9.05
C GLY A 37 3.32 -4.02 -8.48
N TYR A 38 3.60 -4.18 -7.18
CA TYR A 38 4.91 -3.88 -6.63
C TYR A 38 5.84 -5.09 -6.77
N GLU A 39 7.06 -4.84 -7.26
CA GLU A 39 8.10 -5.87 -7.36
C GLU A 39 8.71 -6.25 -6.00
N SER A 40 8.65 -5.33 -5.03
CA SER A 40 9.22 -5.55 -3.70
C SER A 40 8.26 -5.09 -2.59
N PRO A 41 7.86 -6.01 -1.67
CA PRO A 41 7.06 -5.67 -0.49
C PRO A 41 7.72 -4.62 0.43
N SER A 42 9.06 -4.57 0.45
CA SER A 42 9.83 -3.59 1.21
C SER A 42 9.69 -2.18 0.63
N GLN A 43 9.72 -2.05 -0.70
CA GLN A 43 9.46 -0.77 -1.39
C GLN A 43 8.03 -0.31 -1.13
N PHE A 44 7.06 -1.21 -1.30
CA PHE A 44 5.66 -0.94 -0.98
C PHE A 44 5.48 -0.43 0.44
N SER A 45 6.07 -1.10 1.44
CA SER A 45 5.91 -0.72 2.84
C SER A 45 6.46 0.68 3.15
N ARG A 46 7.56 1.08 2.50
CA ARG A 46 8.13 2.43 2.64
C ARG A 46 7.24 3.49 2.00
N GLU A 47 6.77 3.26 0.78
CA GLU A 47 5.85 4.19 0.09
C GLU A 47 4.50 4.27 0.79
N TYR A 48 3.95 3.14 1.24
CA TYR A 48 2.71 3.06 1.99
C TYR A 48 2.80 3.85 3.30
N LYS A 49 3.87 3.67 4.07
CA LYS A 49 4.10 4.44 5.30
C LYS A 49 4.26 5.93 5.01
N ARG A 50 4.93 6.30 3.91
CA ARG A 50 5.09 7.70 3.51
C ARG A 50 3.75 8.34 3.12
N PHE A 51 2.87 7.58 2.48
CA PHE A 51 1.58 8.07 1.98
C PHE A 51 0.49 8.08 3.06
N PHE A 52 0.37 7.01 3.85
CA PHE A 52 -0.69 6.86 4.87
C PHE A 52 -0.24 7.16 6.30
N GLY A 53 1.07 7.36 6.54
CA GLY A 53 1.62 7.61 7.87
C GLY A 53 1.74 6.37 8.78
N ILE A 54 1.24 5.22 8.33
CA ILE A 54 1.22 3.96 9.09
C ILE A 54 1.79 2.81 8.27
N THR A 55 2.37 1.80 8.91
CA THR A 55 2.83 0.61 8.20
C THR A 55 1.64 -0.23 7.72
N PRO A 56 1.74 -0.89 6.55
CA PRO A 56 0.64 -1.68 6.01
C PRO A 56 0.25 -2.84 6.94
N ALA A 57 1.21 -3.48 7.61
CA ALA A 57 0.92 -4.52 8.61
C ALA A 57 0.04 -4.02 9.77
N ARG A 58 0.31 -2.81 10.27
CA ARG A 58 -0.46 -2.22 11.37
C ARG A 58 -1.85 -1.76 10.92
N ASP A 59 -1.97 -1.23 9.70
CA ASP A 59 -3.25 -0.79 9.13
C ASP A 59 -4.17 -1.95 8.71
N ALA A 60 -3.57 -3.09 8.31
CA ALA A 60 -4.28 -4.33 8.04
C ALA A 60 -4.84 -5.02 9.30
N GLY A 61 -4.49 -4.52 10.51
CA GLY A 61 -4.97 -5.09 11.77
C GLY A 61 -4.13 -6.25 12.30
N PHE A 62 -2.93 -6.51 11.76
CA PHE A 62 -1.93 -7.38 12.40
C PHE A 62 -1.26 -6.65 13.57
N VAL A 63 -2.07 -6.12 14.49
CA VAL A 63 -1.59 -5.67 15.79
C VAL A 63 -1.55 -6.90 16.67
N THR A 64 -0.34 -7.37 16.95
CA THR A 64 -0.03 -8.22 18.10
C THR A 64 -0.68 -7.59 19.33
N SER A 65 -1.76 -8.20 19.81
CA SER A 65 -2.29 -8.02 21.17
C SER A 65 -2.05 -9.32 21.92
#